data_AF-A0A8T9CEF3-F1
#
_entry.id   AF-A0A8T9CEF3-F1
#
_cell.length_a   1.000
_cell.length_b   1.000
_cell.length_c   1.000
_cell.angle_alpha   90.00
_cell.angle_beta   90.00
_cell.angle_gamma   90.00
#
_symmetry.space_group_name_H-M   'P 1'
#
loop_
_entity.id
_entity.type
_entity.pdbx_description
1 polymer ?
#
loop_
_entity_poly.entity_id
_entity_poly.type
_entity_poly.pdbx_seq_one_letter_code
_entity_poly.pdbx_strand_id
1 'polypeptide(L)'
;MAIDPEIKPKRTAAFYQQLLQGSLGLPLTSDTSVEVPCQYPDAILVSIDFENGDKIEQCMKSGNMEKKLKIQAGVSILDTRDLSSSSSPPQETLKTYNIVLGHSSYKKHSERKFLFGKTEWLCGPAHLLNSIEKLVDRTRNIILVGHGLIKDHRVLKALGFDFKTSISGILDTQQMAYAILGKPEDRGSLRLKGVLEKLDCTFEGYHSAGNDANFTLRALLLLAVEDYSGHEESLDDGMKKRLENIKALGRSQLPIPVADVCDTELN
;
A
#
# COMPACT_ATOMS: atom_id res chain seq x y z
N MET A 1 -14.94 -19.07 9.26
CA MET A 1 -15.74 -18.23 10.18
C MET A 1 -15.56 -16.78 9.75
N ALA A 2 -16.60 -16.16 9.18
CA ALA A 2 -16.53 -14.75 8.80
C ALA A 2 -16.59 -13.88 10.07
N ILE A 3 -15.61 -13.01 10.26
CA ILE A 3 -15.54 -12.11 11.41
C ILE A 3 -16.54 -10.97 11.18
N ASP A 4 -17.52 -10.87 12.08
CA ASP A 4 -18.45 -9.74 12.20
C ASP A 4 -17.66 -8.43 12.45
N PRO A 5 -17.81 -7.40 11.60
CA PRO A 5 -17.09 -6.14 11.75
C PRO A 5 -17.60 -5.25 12.91
N GLU A 6 -18.73 -5.55 13.55
CA GLU A 6 -19.34 -4.63 14.53
C GLU A 6 -18.98 -4.87 16.01
N ILE A 7 -18.22 -5.91 16.34
CA ILE A 7 -17.64 -6.07 17.68
C ILE A 7 -16.17 -6.48 17.53
N LYS A 8 -15.27 -5.50 17.41
CA LYS A 8 -13.83 -5.75 17.53
C LYS A 8 -13.31 -5.14 18.83
N PRO A 9 -12.67 -5.92 19.73
CA PRO A 9 -11.86 -5.32 20.79
C PRO A 9 -10.85 -4.37 20.14
N LYS A 10 -10.51 -3.27 20.84
CA LYS A 10 -9.49 -2.32 20.37
C LYS A 10 -8.22 -3.12 20.04
N ARG A 11 -7.91 -3.24 18.74
CA ARG A 11 -6.69 -3.91 18.28
C ARG A 11 -5.50 -3.16 18.86
N THR A 12 -4.59 -3.89 19.50
CA THR A 12 -3.40 -3.33 20.13
C THR A 12 -2.29 -3.13 19.09
N ALA A 13 -1.25 -2.36 19.42
CA ALA A 13 -0.04 -2.28 18.61
C ALA A 13 0.54 -3.67 18.30
N ALA A 14 0.58 -4.54 19.32
CA ALA A 14 1.04 -5.93 19.20
C ALA A 14 0.25 -6.72 18.15
N PHE A 15 -1.06 -6.54 18.05
CA PHE A 15 -1.87 -7.19 17.01
C PHE A 15 -1.41 -6.81 15.60
N TYR A 16 -1.16 -5.51 15.36
CA TYR A 16 -0.74 -5.03 14.03
C TYR A 16 0.69 -5.46 13.70
N GLN A 17 1.59 -5.46 14.68
CA GLN A 17 2.96 -5.98 14.53
C GLN A 17 2.93 -7.46 14.14
N GLN A 18 2.19 -8.30 14.86
CA GLN A 18 2.07 -9.73 14.55
C GLN A 18 1.45 -9.99 13.17
N LEU A 19 0.43 -9.22 12.80
CA LEU A 19 -0.18 -9.34 11.48
C LEU A 19 0.83 -8.97 10.38
N LEU A 20 1.62 -7.90 10.57
CA LEU A 20 2.66 -7.51 9.63
C LEU A 20 3.74 -8.60 9.53
N GLN A 21 4.32 -9.01 10.65
CA GLN A 21 5.36 -10.03 10.73
C GLN A 21 4.89 -11.35 10.08
N GLY A 22 3.72 -11.84 10.47
CA GLY A 22 3.12 -13.06 9.92
C GLY A 22 2.82 -12.95 8.42
N SER A 23 2.31 -11.81 7.95
CA SER A 23 2.04 -11.60 6.52
C SER A 23 3.31 -11.54 5.67
N LEU A 24 4.42 -11.07 6.27
CA LEU A 24 5.72 -11.04 5.62
C LEU A 24 6.49 -12.34 5.79
N GLY A 25 5.99 -13.33 6.54
CA GLY A 25 6.71 -14.57 6.84
C GLY A 25 7.95 -14.34 7.71
N LEU A 26 7.91 -13.37 8.62
CA LEU A 26 8.94 -13.09 9.62
C LEU A 26 8.53 -13.66 10.99
N PRO A 27 9.48 -14.08 11.85
CA PRO A 27 9.17 -14.66 13.15
C PRO A 27 8.69 -13.60 14.14
N LEU A 28 7.76 -13.95 15.04
CA LEU A 28 7.21 -12.98 15.98
C LEU A 28 8.30 -12.42 16.92
N THR A 29 8.37 -11.11 17.11
CA THR A 29 9.35 -10.47 18.02
C THR A 29 8.88 -10.44 19.48
N SER A 30 7.61 -10.75 19.76
CA SER A 30 7.04 -10.73 21.11
C SER A 30 6.33 -12.03 21.47
N ASP A 31 6.68 -12.59 22.63
CA ASP A 31 5.92 -13.64 23.30
C ASP A 31 4.62 -13.04 23.81
N THR A 32 3.56 -13.11 23.01
CA THR A 32 2.24 -12.69 23.46
C THR A 32 1.26 -13.81 23.21
N SER A 33 0.45 -14.10 24.23
CA SER A 33 -0.63 -15.09 24.20
C SER A 33 -1.81 -14.70 23.30
N VAL A 34 -1.63 -13.68 22.45
CA VAL A 34 -2.65 -13.26 21.49
C VAL A 34 -2.46 -14.13 20.26
N GLU A 35 -3.33 -15.11 20.08
CA GLU A 35 -3.41 -15.89 18.84
C GLU A 35 -3.84 -14.98 17.69
N VAL A 36 -2.91 -14.21 17.13
CA VAL A 36 -3.07 -13.74 15.76
C VAL A 36 -2.74 -14.93 14.86
N PRO A 37 -3.53 -15.20 13.81
CA PRO A 37 -3.16 -16.23 12.85
C PRO A 37 -1.80 -15.84 12.25
N CYS A 38 -0.74 -16.49 12.70
CA CYS A 38 0.54 -16.67 12.00
C CYS A 38 0.36 -17.46 10.68
N GLN A 39 -0.86 -17.45 10.14
CA GLN A 39 -1.41 -18.36 9.13
C GLN A 39 -1.52 -17.72 7.76
N TYR A 40 -0.91 -16.55 7.55
CA TYR A 40 -0.83 -15.92 6.24
C TYR A 40 0.59 -15.85 5.67
N PRO A 41 1.46 -16.88 5.83
CA PRO A 41 2.58 -16.98 4.92
C PRO A 41 1.99 -17.06 3.51
N ASP A 42 2.56 -16.31 2.58
CA ASP A 42 2.06 -16.15 1.21
C ASP A 42 0.79 -15.30 1.08
N ALA A 43 0.63 -14.28 1.94
CA ALA A 43 -0.36 -13.23 1.71
C ALA A 43 -0.02 -12.36 0.48
N ILE A 44 -1.03 -11.70 -0.06
CA ILE A 44 -0.86 -10.56 -0.97
C ILE A 44 -1.13 -9.28 -0.18
N LEU A 45 -0.17 -8.37 -0.16
CA LEU A 45 -0.38 -7.04 0.41
C LEU A 45 -0.92 -6.13 -0.70
N VAL A 46 -2.06 -5.50 -0.45
CA VAL A 46 -2.71 -4.61 -1.42
C VAL A 46 -2.91 -3.25 -0.76
N SER A 47 -2.16 -2.24 -1.22
CA SER A 47 -2.41 -0.85 -0.85
C SER A 47 -3.33 -0.16 -1.84
N ILE A 48 -4.32 0.55 -1.31
CA ILE A 48 -5.25 1.35 -2.11
C ILE A 48 -5.29 2.76 -1.53
N ASP A 49 -5.11 3.76 -2.39
CA ASP A 49 -5.19 5.18 -2.04
C ASP A 49 -6.11 5.90 -3.03
N PHE A 50 -6.79 6.97 -2.57
CA PHE A 50 -7.66 7.78 -3.42
C PHE A 50 -7.33 9.26 -3.34
N GLU A 51 -7.21 9.88 -4.50
CA GLU A 51 -7.21 11.33 -4.66
C GLU A 51 -8.62 11.82 -5.00
N ASN A 52 -9.09 12.82 -4.25
CA ASN A 52 -10.47 13.36 -4.29
C ASN A 52 -11.56 12.29 -4.00
N GLY A 53 -11.31 11.39 -3.04
CA GLY A 53 -12.24 10.32 -2.67
C GLY A 53 -13.62 10.80 -2.19
N ASP A 54 -13.70 11.99 -1.62
CA ASP A 54 -14.95 12.65 -1.22
C ASP A 54 -15.91 12.84 -2.41
N LYS A 55 -15.38 13.15 -3.59
CA LYS A 55 -16.17 13.26 -4.83
C LYS A 55 -16.71 11.90 -5.29
N ILE A 56 -15.92 10.84 -5.09
CA ILE A 56 -16.36 9.47 -5.38
C ILE A 56 -17.56 9.12 -4.49
N GLU A 57 -17.43 9.35 -3.19
CA GLU A 57 -18.52 9.10 -2.23
C GLU A 57 -19.78 9.90 -2.60
N GLN A 58 -19.65 11.17 -2.97
CA GLN A 58 -20.78 12.02 -3.36
C GLN A 58 -21.44 11.53 -4.66
N CYS A 59 -20.66 11.15 -5.67
CA CYS A 59 -21.17 10.60 -6.92
C CYS A 59 -21.96 9.31 -6.69
N MET A 60 -21.45 8.40 -5.86
CA MET A 60 -22.15 7.15 -5.57
C MET A 60 -23.43 7.35 -4.75
N LYS A 61 -23.47 8.34 -3.85
CA LYS A 61 -24.66 8.63 -3.03
C LYS A 61 -25.76 9.38 -3.80
N SER A 62 -25.38 10.33 -4.66
CA SER A 62 -26.35 11.22 -5.32
C SER A 62 -26.82 10.74 -6.69
N GLY A 63 -26.11 9.78 -7.30
CA GLY A 63 -26.34 9.35 -8.69
C GLY A 63 -26.06 10.44 -9.74
N ASN A 64 -25.69 11.65 -9.30
CA ASN A 64 -25.44 12.80 -10.14
C ASN A 64 -23.93 12.98 -10.34
N MET A 65 -23.54 13.07 -11.61
CA MET A 65 -22.17 13.27 -12.03
C MET A 65 -21.87 14.76 -12.12
N GLU A 66 -20.91 15.24 -11.33
CA GLU A 66 -20.39 16.59 -11.53
C GLU A 66 -19.73 16.71 -12.91
N LYS A 67 -19.95 17.85 -13.59
CA LYS A 67 -19.36 18.12 -14.91
C LYS A 67 -17.82 18.18 -14.89
N LYS A 68 -17.17 18.23 -13.73
CA LYS A 68 -15.70 18.36 -13.58
C LYS A 68 -15.11 17.39 -12.56
N LEU A 69 -15.41 16.11 -12.70
CA LEU A 69 -14.78 15.08 -11.88
C LEU A 69 -13.27 15.01 -12.13
N LYS A 70 -12.54 14.87 -11.05
CA LYS A 70 -11.11 14.57 -11.00
C LYS A 70 -10.96 13.54 -9.90
N ILE A 71 -10.88 12.29 -10.29
CA ILE A 71 -10.83 11.14 -9.39
C ILE A 71 -9.63 10.31 -9.82
N GLN A 72 -8.88 9.84 -8.85
CA GLN A 72 -7.77 8.94 -9.09
C GLN A 72 -7.72 7.91 -7.97
N ALA A 73 -7.54 6.64 -8.33
CA ALA A 73 -7.34 5.53 -7.42
C ALA A 73 -5.98 4.90 -7.73
N GLY A 74 -5.18 4.71 -6.69
CA GLY A 74 -3.93 3.99 -6.75
C GLY A 74 -4.10 2.61 -6.18
N VAL A 75 -3.48 1.62 -6.81
CA VAL A 75 -3.38 0.27 -6.26
C VAL A 75 -1.94 -0.17 -6.36
N SER A 76 -1.34 -0.60 -5.25
CA SER A 76 -0.01 -1.19 -5.24
C SER A 76 -0.07 -2.57 -4.59
N ILE A 77 0.60 -3.55 -5.19
CA ILE A 77 0.46 -4.96 -4.85
C ILE A 77 1.84 -5.60 -4.65
N LEU A 78 1.98 -6.36 -3.57
CA LEU A 78 3.11 -7.23 -3.28
C LEU A 78 2.61 -8.66 -3.06
N ASP A 79 3.10 -9.63 -3.84
CA ASP A 79 3.01 -11.04 -3.46
C ASP A 79 4.19 -11.38 -2.56
N THR A 80 3.91 -11.78 -1.31
CA THR A 80 4.97 -11.98 -0.30
C THR A 80 5.86 -13.20 -0.57
N ARG A 81 5.47 -14.05 -1.53
CA ARG A 81 6.31 -15.13 -2.05
C ARG A 81 7.52 -14.60 -2.82
N ASP A 82 7.38 -13.44 -3.46
CA ASP A 82 8.45 -12.83 -4.25
C ASP A 82 9.59 -12.27 -3.36
N LEU A 83 9.36 -12.18 -2.04
CA LEU A 83 10.39 -11.81 -1.05
C LEU A 83 11.43 -12.92 -0.85
N SER A 84 11.12 -14.16 -1.22
CA SER A 84 12.05 -15.29 -1.15
C SER A 84 12.91 -15.43 -2.41
N SER A 85 12.44 -14.90 -3.54
CA SER A 85 13.08 -15.06 -4.84
C SER A 85 14.02 -13.90 -5.14
N SER A 86 15.29 -14.18 -5.39
CA SER A 86 16.26 -13.20 -5.88
C SER A 86 16.20 -13.00 -7.41
N SER A 87 15.12 -13.43 -8.07
CA SER A 87 15.05 -13.51 -9.53
C SER A 87 14.65 -12.20 -10.22
N SER A 88 13.97 -11.30 -9.52
CA SER A 88 13.51 -10.03 -10.07
C SER A 88 14.16 -8.85 -9.35
N PRO A 89 14.49 -7.76 -10.06
CA PRO A 89 14.91 -6.52 -9.43
C PRO A 89 13.84 -6.04 -8.43
N PRO A 90 14.21 -5.52 -7.25
CA PRO A 90 13.24 -5.03 -6.26
C PRO A 90 12.22 -4.03 -6.84
N GLN A 91 12.63 -3.21 -7.80
CA GLN A 91 11.79 -2.23 -8.48
C GLN A 91 10.59 -2.85 -9.23
N GLU A 92 10.72 -4.11 -9.67
CA GLU A 92 9.69 -4.82 -10.44
C GLU A 92 8.80 -5.70 -9.56
N THR A 93 9.19 -5.92 -8.30
CA THR A 93 8.45 -6.76 -7.36
C THR A 93 7.13 -6.11 -6.92
N LEU A 94 7.10 -4.77 -6.77
CA LEU A 94 5.88 -4.03 -6.50
C LEU A 94 5.15 -3.70 -7.81
N LYS A 95 3.94 -4.23 -7.97
CA LYS A 95 3.08 -3.89 -9.11
C LYS A 95 2.16 -2.74 -8.73
N THR A 96 2.31 -1.60 -9.39
CA THR A 96 1.53 -0.41 -9.08
C THR A 96 0.73 0.05 -10.29
N TYR A 97 -0.52 0.43 -10.01
CA TYR A 97 -1.51 0.85 -10.98
C TYR A 97 -2.05 2.21 -10.56
N ASN A 98 -2.35 3.02 -11.57
CA ASN A 98 -2.96 4.32 -11.38
C ASN A 98 -4.18 4.44 -12.28
N ILE A 99 -5.36 4.51 -11.69
CA ILE A 99 -6.64 4.54 -12.40
C ILE A 99 -7.21 5.95 -12.27
N VAL A 100 -7.52 6.60 -13.39
CA VAL A 100 -7.96 8.00 -13.42
C VAL A 100 -9.30 8.15 -14.14
N LEU A 101 -10.13 9.02 -13.59
CA LEU A 101 -11.37 9.51 -14.17
C LEU A 101 -11.38 11.04 -14.14
N GLY A 102 -11.66 11.68 -15.28
CA GLY A 102 -11.89 13.12 -15.31
C GLY A 102 -11.93 13.72 -16.71
N HIS A 103 -11.29 14.87 -16.92
CA HIS A 103 -11.12 15.50 -18.24
C HIS A 103 -9.74 15.21 -18.85
N SER A 104 -9.60 15.40 -20.16
CA SER A 104 -8.35 15.13 -20.90
C SER A 104 -7.13 15.89 -20.35
N SER A 105 -7.31 17.11 -19.84
CA SER A 105 -6.24 17.88 -19.21
C SER A 105 -5.80 17.28 -17.87
N TYR A 106 -6.73 16.69 -17.11
CA TYR A 106 -6.41 15.98 -15.87
C TYR A 106 -5.69 14.66 -16.17
N LYS A 107 -6.13 13.92 -17.19
CA LYS A 107 -5.43 12.71 -17.67
C LYS A 107 -3.94 12.98 -17.94
N LYS A 108 -3.64 14.00 -18.77
CA LYS A 108 -2.24 14.39 -19.07
C LYS A 108 -1.45 14.82 -17.84
N HIS A 109 -2.12 15.37 -16.83
CA HIS A 109 -1.47 15.76 -15.59
C HIS A 109 -1.11 14.54 -14.73
N SER A 110 -2.08 13.63 -14.53
CA SER A 110 -1.86 12.40 -13.76
C SER A 110 -0.85 11.46 -14.43
N GLU A 111 -0.88 11.33 -15.76
CA GLU A 111 0.10 10.53 -16.53
C GLU A 111 1.53 11.00 -16.32
N ARG A 112 1.78 12.32 -16.28
CA ARG A 112 3.12 12.88 -16.07
C ARG A 112 3.63 12.73 -14.64
N LYS A 113 2.72 12.61 -13.67
CA LYS A 113 3.08 12.47 -12.25
C LYS A 113 3.28 11.01 -11.83
N PHE A 114 2.57 10.08 -12.45
CA PHE A 114 2.64 8.68 -12.08
C PHE A 114 3.99 8.08 -12.48
N LEU A 115 4.70 7.53 -11.50
CA LEU A 115 6.10 7.08 -11.66
C LEU A 115 6.19 5.60 -12.05
N PHE A 116 5.22 4.80 -11.64
CA PHE A 116 5.35 3.34 -11.60
C PHE A 116 4.67 2.63 -12.78
N GLY A 117 4.52 3.32 -13.92
CA GLY A 117 4.00 2.73 -15.15
C GLY A 117 3.04 3.65 -15.90
N LYS A 118 1.98 3.06 -16.47
CA LYS A 118 0.98 3.78 -17.26
C LYS A 118 -0.29 4.01 -16.46
N THR A 119 -0.91 5.16 -16.66
CA THR A 119 -2.23 5.47 -16.08
C THR A 119 -3.34 4.81 -16.91
N GLU A 120 -4.21 4.05 -16.24
CA GLU A 120 -5.45 3.55 -16.81
C GLU A 120 -6.53 4.66 -16.77
N TRP A 121 -7.28 4.76 -17.86
CA TRP A 121 -8.33 5.76 -18.00
C TRP A 121 -9.71 5.12 -18.03
N LEU A 122 -10.62 5.63 -17.19
CA LEU A 122 -12.01 5.16 -17.16
C LEU A 122 -12.98 6.16 -17.80
N CYS A 123 -14.01 5.61 -18.45
CA CYS A 123 -15.11 6.38 -19.04
C CYS A 123 -16.20 6.78 -18.03
N GLY A 124 -16.15 6.26 -16.79
CA GLY A 124 -17.12 6.58 -15.75
C GLY A 124 -16.80 5.92 -14.40
N PRO A 125 -17.35 6.41 -13.29
CA PRO A 125 -17.03 5.95 -11.93
C PRO A 125 -17.59 4.55 -11.64
N ALA A 126 -18.62 4.11 -12.36
CA ALA A 126 -19.18 2.75 -12.23
C ALA A 126 -18.15 1.66 -12.57
N HIS A 127 -17.12 1.98 -13.36
CA HIS A 127 -16.04 1.05 -13.71
C HIS A 127 -14.90 1.06 -12.70
N LEU A 128 -14.87 1.99 -11.75
CA LEU A 128 -13.76 2.16 -10.82
C LEU A 128 -13.58 0.93 -9.93
N LEU A 129 -14.67 0.46 -9.30
CA LEU A 129 -14.62 -0.75 -8.47
C LEU A 129 -14.16 -1.96 -9.30
N ASN A 130 -14.76 -2.17 -10.46
CA ASN A 130 -14.40 -3.30 -11.33
C ASN A 130 -12.92 -3.27 -11.74
N SER A 131 -12.34 -2.08 -11.94
CA SER A 131 -10.92 -1.94 -12.28
C SER A 131 -10.04 -2.31 -11.09
N ILE A 132 -10.41 -1.91 -9.87
CA ILE A 132 -9.72 -2.32 -8.64
C ILE A 132 -9.85 -3.83 -8.41
N GLU A 133 -11.06 -4.39 -8.51
CA GLU A 133 -11.33 -5.83 -8.27
C GLU A 133 -10.56 -6.74 -9.24
N LYS A 134 -10.35 -6.32 -10.50
CA LYS A 134 -9.54 -7.07 -11.47
C LYS A 134 -8.08 -7.21 -11.08
N LEU A 135 -7.56 -6.29 -10.27
CA LEU A 135 -6.16 -6.31 -9.81
C LEU A 135 -5.99 -7.19 -8.56
N VAL A 136 -7.08 -7.41 -7.82
CA VAL A 136 -7.05 -8.13 -6.55
C VAL A 136 -7.34 -9.61 -6.79
N ASP A 137 -6.34 -10.47 -6.56
CA ASP A 137 -6.53 -11.91 -6.65
C ASP A 137 -7.32 -12.44 -5.43
N ARG A 138 -8.64 -12.55 -5.61
CA ARG A 138 -9.57 -13.06 -4.60
C ARG A 138 -9.37 -14.54 -4.26
N THR A 139 -8.47 -15.27 -4.91
CA THR A 139 -8.16 -16.67 -4.53
C THR A 139 -7.15 -16.78 -3.39
N ARG A 140 -6.53 -15.66 -3.00
CA ARG A 140 -5.43 -15.59 -2.03
C ARG A 140 -5.84 -14.81 -0.78
N ASN A 141 -5.11 -15.01 0.32
CA ASN A 141 -5.26 -14.18 1.51
C ASN A 141 -4.75 -12.77 1.24
N ILE A 142 -5.61 -11.77 1.40
CA ILE A 142 -5.29 -10.36 1.14
C ILE A 142 -5.18 -9.61 2.45
N ILE A 143 -4.10 -8.85 2.59
CA ILE A 143 -3.94 -7.84 3.63
C ILE A 143 -4.07 -6.47 2.97
N LEU A 144 -5.12 -5.74 3.32
CA LEU A 144 -5.27 -4.36 2.85
C LEU A 144 -4.33 -3.45 3.62
N VAL A 145 -3.69 -2.53 2.90
CA VAL A 145 -2.71 -1.60 3.46
C VAL A 145 -3.12 -0.17 3.11
N GLY A 146 -3.03 0.74 4.06
CA GLY A 146 -3.17 2.16 3.75
C GLY A 146 -2.49 3.05 4.77
N HIS A 147 -2.66 4.35 4.61
CA HIS A 147 -2.07 5.35 5.48
C HIS A 147 -3.15 6.29 6.01
N GLY A 148 -3.65 6.05 7.23
CA GLY A 148 -4.82 6.77 7.75
C GLY A 148 -6.11 6.35 7.03
N LEU A 149 -6.35 5.05 6.96
CA LEU A 149 -7.33 4.35 6.11
C LEU A 149 -8.80 4.78 6.26
N ILE A 150 -9.16 5.60 7.25
CA ILE A 150 -10.55 5.99 7.52
C ILE A 150 -11.21 6.59 6.27
N LYS A 151 -10.49 7.43 5.52
CA LYS A 151 -11.04 8.07 4.32
C LYS A 151 -11.21 7.06 3.19
N ASP A 152 -10.17 6.33 2.84
CA ASP A 152 -10.18 5.35 1.74
C ASP A 152 -11.15 4.20 1.99
N HIS A 153 -11.28 3.76 3.24
CA HIS A 153 -12.27 2.76 3.64
C HIS A 153 -13.71 3.23 3.39
N ARG A 154 -14.03 4.52 3.64
CA ARG A 154 -15.36 5.06 3.32
C ARG A 154 -15.60 5.12 1.82
N VAL A 155 -14.58 5.47 1.04
CA VAL A 155 -14.62 5.47 -0.43
C VAL A 155 -14.90 4.06 -0.96
N LEU A 156 -14.10 3.07 -0.54
CA LEU A 156 -14.29 1.67 -0.92
C LEU A 156 -15.67 1.15 -0.53
N LYS A 157 -16.16 1.48 0.68
CA LYS A 157 -17.51 1.12 1.10
C LYS A 157 -18.59 1.76 0.21
N ALA A 158 -18.42 3.03 -0.16
CA ALA A 158 -19.35 3.71 -1.05
C ALA A 158 -19.33 3.15 -2.48
N LEU A 159 -18.18 2.62 -2.92
CA LEU A 159 -18.04 1.91 -4.18
C LEU A 159 -18.70 0.52 -4.16
N GLY A 160 -18.94 -0.05 -2.98
CA GLY A 160 -19.46 -1.41 -2.84
C GLY A 160 -18.36 -2.48 -2.81
N PHE A 161 -17.13 -2.13 -2.44
CA PHE A 161 -16.01 -3.07 -2.32
C PHE A 161 -16.31 -4.19 -1.32
N ASP A 162 -15.98 -5.42 -1.68
CA ASP A 162 -16.17 -6.58 -0.80
C ASP A 162 -15.00 -6.72 0.18
N PHE A 163 -15.27 -6.37 1.45
CA PHE A 163 -14.34 -6.53 2.56
C PHE A 163 -14.41 -7.90 3.24
N LYS A 164 -15.33 -8.78 2.83
CA LYS A 164 -15.54 -10.09 3.47
C LYS A 164 -14.79 -11.19 2.75
N THR A 165 -14.81 -11.20 1.42
CA THR A 165 -14.17 -12.26 0.63
C THR A 165 -12.67 -12.03 0.56
N SER A 166 -11.91 -12.98 1.10
CA SER A 166 -10.44 -13.09 0.98
C SER A 166 -9.63 -11.98 1.66
N ILE A 167 -10.27 -11.00 2.29
CA ILE A 167 -9.61 -9.99 3.13
C ILE A 167 -9.35 -10.58 4.52
N SER A 168 -8.10 -10.92 4.78
CA SER A 168 -7.66 -11.57 6.01
C SER A 168 -7.16 -10.58 7.07
N GLY A 169 -6.82 -9.35 6.65
CA GLY A 169 -6.33 -8.32 7.55
C GLY A 169 -6.31 -6.93 6.94
N ILE A 170 -6.12 -5.94 7.81
CA ILE A 170 -5.97 -4.53 7.45
C ILE A 170 -4.81 -3.97 8.28
N LEU A 171 -3.83 -3.36 7.61
CA LEU A 171 -2.68 -2.68 8.21
C LEU A 171 -2.75 -1.18 7.88
N ASP A 172 -2.73 -0.35 8.91
CA ASP A 172 -2.69 1.09 8.79
C ASP A 172 -1.30 1.60 9.14
N THR A 173 -0.53 1.99 8.13
CA THR A 173 0.87 2.43 8.28
C THR A 173 1.02 3.64 9.20
N GLN A 174 0.01 4.49 9.36
CA GLN A 174 0.05 5.59 10.31
C GLN A 174 0.03 5.07 11.76
N GLN A 175 -0.82 4.09 12.04
CA GLN A 175 -0.89 3.45 13.37
C GLN A 175 0.37 2.63 13.65
N MET A 176 0.90 1.95 12.63
CA MET A 176 2.15 1.21 12.73
C MET A 176 3.35 2.12 12.99
N ALA A 177 3.45 3.23 12.27
CA ALA A 177 4.50 4.22 12.51
C ALA A 177 4.46 4.75 13.94
N TYR A 178 3.26 5.04 14.49
CA TYR A 178 3.14 5.43 15.90
C TYR A 178 3.60 4.33 16.87
N ALA A 179 3.26 3.08 16.59
CA ALA A 179 3.62 1.94 17.43
C ALA A 179 5.13 1.66 17.44
N ILE A 180 5.77 1.70 16.27
CA ILE A 180 7.16 1.29 16.07
C ILE A 180 8.12 2.47 16.29
N LEU A 181 7.80 3.64 15.74
CA LEU A 181 8.68 4.81 15.78
C LEU A 181 8.40 5.73 16.99
N GLY A 182 7.41 5.37 17.81
CA GLY A 182 7.01 6.08 19.01
C GLY A 182 6.16 7.33 18.76
N LYS A 183 5.92 8.08 19.84
CA LYS A 183 5.14 9.33 19.80
C LYS A 183 5.88 10.36 18.94
N PRO A 184 5.22 10.99 17.96
CA PRO A 184 5.86 11.97 17.11
C PRO A 184 6.11 13.29 17.85
N GLU A 185 7.14 14.01 17.43
CA GLU A 185 7.44 15.37 17.92
C GLU A 185 6.39 16.38 17.43
N ASP A 186 5.86 16.18 16.22
CA ASP A 186 4.83 17.01 15.61
C ASP A 186 3.78 16.18 14.83
N ARG A 187 2.63 16.77 14.51
CA ARG A 187 1.55 16.05 13.82
C ARG A 187 1.88 15.67 12.36
N GLY A 188 2.84 16.34 11.73
CA GLY A 188 3.29 16.10 10.37
C GLY A 188 4.13 14.83 10.23
N SER A 189 4.89 14.47 11.27
CA SER A 189 5.73 13.26 11.31
C SER A 189 4.98 11.95 11.05
N LEU A 190 3.67 11.88 11.34
CA LEU A 190 2.83 10.70 11.07
C LEU A 190 2.05 10.79 9.75
N ARG A 191 2.26 11.82 8.94
CA ARG A 191 1.80 11.82 7.55
C ARG A 191 2.72 10.94 6.72
N LEU A 192 2.23 10.43 5.59
CA LEU A 192 2.98 9.52 4.73
C LEU A 192 4.37 10.07 4.40
N LYS A 193 4.45 11.35 4.03
CA LYS A 193 5.72 12.06 3.83
C LYS A 193 6.67 11.97 5.02
N GLY A 194 6.21 12.35 6.21
CA GLY A 194 7.06 12.35 7.41
C GLY A 194 7.53 10.94 7.79
N VAL A 195 6.67 9.93 7.60
CA VAL A 195 7.05 8.53 7.82
C VAL A 195 8.12 8.08 6.81
N LEU A 196 7.96 8.42 5.53
CA LEU A 196 8.95 8.07 4.49
C LEU A 196 10.30 8.77 4.74
N GLU A 197 10.29 10.04 5.12
CA GLU A 197 11.50 10.80 5.47
C GLU A 197 12.22 10.16 6.66
N LYS A 198 11.48 9.79 7.72
CA LYS A 198 12.05 9.13 8.91
C LYS A 198 12.63 7.75 8.62
N LEU A 199 12.10 7.04 7.61
CA LEU A 199 12.55 5.71 7.21
C LEU A 199 13.65 5.74 6.13
N ASP A 200 14.10 6.93 5.72
CA ASP A 200 15.06 7.14 4.62
C ASP A 200 14.60 6.44 3.32
N CYS A 201 13.32 6.60 2.99
CA CYS A 201 12.73 6.12 1.74
C CYS A 201 12.74 7.24 0.71
N THR A 202 13.30 7.00 -0.47
CA THR A 202 13.17 7.94 -1.59
C THR A 202 11.73 7.98 -2.10
N PHE A 203 11.18 9.18 -2.30
CA PHE A 203 9.83 9.39 -2.83
C PHE A 203 9.76 10.67 -3.66
N GLU A 204 8.82 10.70 -4.61
CA GLU A 204 8.53 11.87 -5.45
C GLU A 204 7.07 11.85 -5.93
N GLY A 205 6.63 12.89 -6.64
CA GLY A 205 5.36 12.84 -7.38
C GLY A 205 4.10 12.75 -6.51
N TYR A 206 4.09 13.43 -5.36
CA TYR A 206 2.92 13.50 -4.47
C TYR A 206 1.63 13.95 -5.17
N HIS A 207 0.52 13.55 -4.55
CA HIS A 207 -0.84 13.77 -5.05
C HIS A 207 -1.08 13.00 -6.35
N SER A 208 -0.61 11.75 -6.34
CA SER A 208 -0.83 10.77 -7.38
C SER A 208 -1.12 9.49 -6.65
N ALA A 209 -2.40 9.10 -6.59
CA ALA A 209 -2.83 8.00 -5.75
C ALA A 209 -2.03 6.71 -6.00
N GLY A 210 -1.67 6.40 -7.25
CA GLY A 210 -0.79 5.28 -7.58
C GLY A 210 0.59 5.37 -6.91
N ASN A 211 1.20 6.55 -6.90
CA ASN A 211 2.47 6.77 -6.20
C ASN A 211 2.28 6.64 -4.69
N ASP A 212 1.23 7.27 -4.14
CA ASP A 212 0.95 7.27 -2.71
C ASP A 212 0.66 5.85 -2.19
N ALA A 213 -0.04 5.00 -2.97
CA ALA A 213 -0.23 3.58 -2.68
C ALA A 213 1.09 2.78 -2.71
N ASN A 214 1.99 3.05 -3.66
CA ASN A 214 3.30 2.41 -3.72
C ASN A 214 4.15 2.78 -2.49
N PHE A 215 4.27 4.08 -2.21
CA PHE A 215 5.03 4.57 -1.07
C PHE A 215 4.43 4.13 0.26
N THR A 216 3.11 3.94 0.34
CA THR A 216 2.47 3.35 1.51
C THR A 216 2.94 1.90 1.74
N LEU A 217 3.03 1.07 0.69
CA LEU A 217 3.62 -0.27 0.83
C LEU A 217 5.10 -0.20 1.21
N ARG A 218 5.90 0.67 0.59
CA ARG A 218 7.32 0.82 0.95
C ARG A 218 7.50 1.24 2.41
N ALA A 219 6.68 2.18 2.89
CA ALA A 219 6.66 2.58 4.29
C ALA A 219 6.31 1.39 5.20
N LEU A 220 5.30 0.57 4.84
CA LEU A 220 4.97 -0.63 5.60
C LEU A 220 6.15 -1.60 5.71
N LEU A 221 6.84 -1.86 4.58
CA LEU A 221 7.99 -2.75 4.53
C LEU A 221 9.15 -2.24 5.39
N LEU A 222 9.44 -0.94 5.33
CA LEU A 222 10.50 -0.35 6.15
C LEU A 222 10.14 -0.25 7.62
N LEU A 223 8.86 -0.04 7.95
CA LEU A 223 8.37 -0.20 9.33
C LEU A 223 8.57 -1.63 9.83
N ALA A 224 8.34 -2.64 8.98
CA ALA A 224 8.66 -4.02 9.34
C ALA A 224 10.14 -4.18 9.68
N VAL A 225 11.04 -3.61 8.87
CA VAL A 225 12.49 -3.65 9.13
C VAL A 225 12.82 -2.98 10.47
N GLU A 226 12.28 -1.79 10.74
CA GLU A 226 12.53 -1.09 12.00
C GLU A 226 12.00 -1.82 13.23
N ASP A 227 10.93 -2.60 13.10
CA ASP A 227 10.40 -3.42 14.18
C ASP A 227 11.38 -4.53 14.63
N TYR A 228 12.33 -4.92 13.76
CA TYR A 228 13.41 -5.86 14.07
C TYR A 228 14.73 -5.17 14.44
N SER A 229 14.82 -3.84 14.41
CA SER A 229 16.02 -3.12 14.85
C SER A 229 16.39 -3.54 16.28
N GLY A 230 17.57 -4.13 16.44
CA GLY A 230 18.06 -4.67 17.73
C GLY A 230 17.68 -6.13 18.03
N HIS A 231 16.91 -6.80 17.17
CA HIS A 231 16.55 -8.22 17.27
C HIS A 231 17.15 -9.06 16.12
N GLU A 232 17.96 -8.46 15.25
CA GLU A 232 18.50 -9.13 14.06
C GLU A 232 19.39 -10.34 14.40
N GLU A 233 20.11 -10.31 15.52
CA GLU A 233 21.01 -11.39 15.92
C GLU A 233 20.27 -12.70 16.25
N SER A 234 19.00 -12.62 16.66
CA SER A 234 18.18 -13.81 16.97
C SER A 234 17.59 -14.48 15.73
N LEU A 235 17.69 -13.83 14.56
CA LEU A 235 17.22 -14.37 13.30
C LEU A 235 18.23 -15.36 12.70
N ASP A 236 17.73 -16.47 12.14
CA ASP A 236 18.53 -17.33 11.29
C ASP A 236 18.92 -16.63 9.97
N ASP A 237 19.89 -17.19 9.25
CA ASP A 237 20.42 -16.60 8.02
C ASP A 237 19.35 -16.43 6.92
N GLY A 238 18.36 -17.32 6.87
CA GLY A 238 17.24 -17.24 5.94
C GLY A 238 16.35 -16.04 6.24
N MET A 239 16.03 -15.82 7.51
CA MET A 239 15.23 -14.68 7.97
C MET A 239 15.98 -13.35 7.83
N LYS A 240 17.28 -13.32 8.12
CA LYS A 240 18.12 -12.15 7.86
C LYS A 240 18.11 -11.76 6.38
N LYS A 241 18.31 -12.74 5.49
CA LYS A 241 18.24 -12.51 4.04
C LYS A 241 16.87 -12.01 3.61
N ARG A 242 15.79 -12.55 4.18
CA ARG A 242 14.42 -12.10 3.90
C ARG A 242 14.19 -10.66 4.34
N LEU A 243 14.67 -10.28 5.53
CA LEU A 243 14.59 -8.91 6.04
C LEU A 243 15.37 -7.93 5.17
N GLU A 244 16.55 -8.32 4.71
CA GLU A 244 17.36 -7.53 3.76
C GLU A 244 16.65 -7.35 2.41
N ASN A 245 15.98 -8.39 1.89
CA ASN A 245 15.16 -8.25 0.67
C ASN A 245 14.00 -7.26 0.87
N ILE A 246 13.34 -7.31 2.03
CA ILE A 246 12.26 -6.37 2.40
C ILE A 246 12.79 -4.94 2.46
N LYS A 247 13.95 -4.73 3.10
CA LYS A 247 14.63 -3.44 3.19
C LYS A 247 15.04 -2.90 1.82
N ALA A 248 15.64 -3.76 0.99
CA ALA A 248 16.02 -3.42 -0.38
C ALA A 248 14.80 -3.04 -1.24
N LEU A 249 13.67 -3.71 -1.05
CA LEU A 249 12.42 -3.38 -1.73
C LEU A 249 11.88 -2.01 -1.30
N GLY A 250 11.83 -1.76 0.00
CA GLY A 250 11.40 -0.47 0.56
C GLY A 250 12.26 0.70 0.09
N ARG A 251 13.58 0.50 -0.03
CA ARG A 251 14.57 1.50 -0.48
C ARG A 251 14.92 1.43 -1.97
N SER A 252 14.18 0.67 -2.75
CA SER A 252 14.48 0.51 -4.18
C SER A 252 14.44 1.87 -4.91
N GLN A 253 15.29 2.05 -5.91
CA GLN A 253 15.32 3.31 -6.66
C GLN A 253 13.98 3.57 -7.37
N LEU A 254 13.64 4.85 -7.55
CA LEU A 254 12.48 5.22 -8.35
C LEU A 254 12.72 4.89 -9.82
N PRO A 255 11.68 4.55 -10.59
CA PRO A 255 11.80 4.39 -12.03
C PRO A 255 12.33 5.67 -12.67
N ILE A 256 13.28 5.53 -13.61
CA ILE A 256 13.79 6.67 -14.37
C ILE A 256 12.67 7.18 -15.28
N PRO A 257 12.34 8.49 -15.26
CA PRO A 257 11.38 9.05 -16.19
C PRO A 257 11.79 8.74 -17.64
N VAL A 258 10.86 8.24 -18.45
CA VAL A 258 11.11 7.85 -19.86
C VAL A 258 11.55 9.04 -20.74
N ALA A 259 11.58 10.26 -20.21
CA ALA A 259 11.93 11.47 -20.94
C ALA A 259 13.43 11.63 -21.27
N ASP A 260 14.33 10.83 -20.71
CA ASP A 260 15.80 10.98 -20.88
C ASP A 260 16.49 9.89 -21.72
N VAL A 261 15.74 8.99 -22.38
CA VAL A 261 16.33 7.88 -23.16
C VAL A 261 16.51 8.22 -24.66
N CYS A 262 16.26 9.47 -25.08
CA CYS A 262 16.29 9.85 -26.49
C CYS A 262 17.55 10.57 -27.02
N ASP A 263 18.61 10.81 -26.23
CA ASP A 263 19.75 11.64 -26.70
C ASP A 263 21.15 11.04 -26.51
N THR A 264 21.33 9.71 -26.46
CA THR A 264 22.68 9.11 -26.36
C THR A 264 23.07 8.13 -27.47
N GLU A 265 22.30 8.00 -28.55
CA GLU A 265 22.75 7.31 -29.77
C GLU A 265 22.73 8.26 -30.97
N LEU A 266 23.69 9.19 -31.00
CA LEU A 266 24.21 9.83 -32.22
C LEU A 266 25.45 10.65 -31.84
N ASN A 267 26.62 10.00 -31.83
CA ASN A 267 27.92 10.56 -32.17
C ASN A 267 28.95 9.44 -32.33
#